data_AF-A0A395SFE4-F1
#
_entry.id   AF-A0A395SFE4-F1
#
_cell.length_a   1.000
_cell.length_b   1.000
_cell.length_c   1.000
_cell.angle_alpha   90.00
_cell.angle_beta   90.00
_cell.angle_gamma   90.00
#
_symmetry.space_group_name_H-M   'P 1'
#
loop_
_entity.id
_entity.type
_entity.pdbx_description
1 polymer ?
#
loop_
_entity_poly.entity_id
_entity_poly.type
_entity_poly.pdbx_seq_one_letter_code
_entity_poly.pdbx_strand_id
1 'polypeptide(L)'
;MHWPTLIVFFAGSALAAPHLAKRQNPCFIVGSEALPDEVLSGAAGLAAAVTCDTSRTTIDGVPDVNSNGVSFSSINFAESGQSPLAFALDQFATSSPLADNDVNKFQNELNVYLATEAGIRAAGGNLAIKVPKFFLQFQIARIQQAQGAVSDIPGMTVDHQLEKVLKNAAGEDQGLLDQVNELAVNLN
;
A
#
# COMPACT_ATOMS: atom_id res chain seq x y z
N MET A 1 -26.02 75.74 24.42
CA MET A 1 -25.22 75.23 23.28
C MET A 1 -24.15 74.34 23.87
N HIS A 2 -24.22 73.01 23.67
CA HIS A 2 -23.09 72.11 23.44
C HIS A 2 -23.62 70.68 23.30
N TRP A 3 -23.13 70.02 22.26
CA TRP A 3 -23.64 68.81 21.60
C TRP A 3 -22.71 67.66 22.02
N PRO A 4 -23.20 66.48 22.44
CA PRO A 4 -22.31 65.34 22.59
C PRO A 4 -22.18 64.60 21.25
N THR A 5 -20.95 64.52 20.77
CA THR A 5 -20.53 63.79 19.57
C THR A 5 -20.66 62.29 19.80
N LEU A 6 -21.42 61.62 18.93
CA LEU A 6 -21.57 60.16 18.88
C LEU A 6 -20.43 59.58 18.03
N ILE A 7 -19.56 58.74 18.62
CA ILE A 7 -18.53 57.99 17.87
C ILE A 7 -19.08 56.59 17.58
N VAL A 8 -19.35 56.32 16.30
CA VAL A 8 -19.69 55.00 15.77
C VAL A 8 -18.38 54.26 15.47
N PHE A 9 -18.13 53.13 16.16
CA PHE A 9 -17.09 52.18 15.76
C PHE A 9 -17.73 51.11 14.86
N PHE A 10 -17.33 51.09 13.59
CA PHE A 10 -17.68 50.07 12.62
C PHE A 10 -16.74 48.85 12.73
N ALA A 11 -17.30 47.72 12.31
CA ALA A 11 -16.83 46.34 12.48
C ALA A 11 -15.46 46.01 11.90
N GLY A 12 -14.81 45.03 12.54
CA GLY A 12 -13.81 44.16 11.94
C GLY A 12 -14.15 42.71 12.28
N SER A 13 -15.01 42.07 11.49
CA SER A 13 -15.21 40.62 11.57
C SER A 13 -13.95 39.95 11.03
N ALA A 14 -13.09 39.47 11.93
CA ALA A 14 -11.96 38.62 11.56
C ALA A 14 -12.51 37.31 10.99
N LEU A 15 -12.45 37.16 9.66
CA LEU A 15 -12.58 35.86 9.02
C LEU A 15 -11.39 35.03 9.50
N ALA A 16 -11.65 34.13 10.45
CA ALA A 16 -10.69 33.09 10.80
C ALA A 16 -10.34 32.33 9.52
N ALA A 17 -9.09 32.44 9.07
CA ALA A 17 -8.58 31.61 8.00
C ALA A 17 -8.86 30.14 8.36
N PRO A 18 -9.32 29.30 7.42
CA PRO A 18 -9.51 27.89 7.71
C PRO A 18 -8.21 27.36 8.28
N HIS A 19 -8.26 26.87 9.52
CA HIS A 19 -7.17 26.12 10.11
C HIS A 19 -6.95 24.91 9.21
N LEU A 20 -6.00 25.04 8.27
CA LEU A 20 -5.36 23.90 7.64
C LEU A 20 -4.68 23.14 8.76
N ALA A 21 -5.42 22.24 9.41
CA ALA A 21 -4.81 21.21 10.21
C ALA A 21 -3.78 20.56 9.31
N LYS A 22 -2.50 20.74 9.66
CA LYS A 22 -1.38 20.09 8.97
C LYS A 22 -1.75 18.61 8.92
N ARG A 23 -2.11 18.10 7.74
CA ARG A 23 -2.46 16.68 7.57
C ARG A 23 -1.27 15.93 8.14
N GLN A 24 -1.47 15.22 9.25
CA GLN A 24 -0.36 14.50 9.87
C GLN A 24 0.16 13.53 8.81
N ASN A 25 1.47 13.54 8.57
CA ASN A 25 2.07 12.57 7.65
C ASN A 25 1.73 11.17 8.15
N PRO A 26 1.35 10.23 7.26
CA PRO A 26 1.08 8.85 7.67
C PRO A 26 2.26 8.29 8.47
N CYS A 27 1.98 7.48 9.48
CA CYS A 27 2.98 7.05 10.47
C CYS A 27 4.17 6.25 9.89
N PHE A 28 4.01 5.73 8.67
CA PHE A 28 4.99 4.94 7.93
C PHE A 28 5.83 5.77 6.97
N ILE A 29 5.51 7.06 6.76
CA ILE A 29 6.36 7.96 5.96
C ILE A 29 7.54 8.38 6.83
N VAL A 30 8.66 7.67 6.65
CA VAL A 30 9.93 7.96 7.31
C VAL A 30 10.88 8.63 6.34
N GLY A 31 11.54 9.71 6.77
CA GLY A 31 12.47 10.46 5.92
C GLY A 31 11.85 11.67 5.21
N SER A 32 12.56 12.16 4.19
CA SER A 32 12.29 13.44 3.54
C SER A 32 12.39 13.40 2.01
N GLU A 33 12.68 12.24 1.42
CA GLU A 33 12.74 12.10 -0.03
C GLU A 33 11.36 12.34 -0.64
N ALA A 34 11.35 13.06 -1.77
CA ALA A 34 10.11 13.36 -2.48
C ALA A 34 9.52 12.09 -3.07
N LEU A 35 8.25 11.81 -2.74
CA LEU A 35 7.54 10.65 -3.27
C LEU A 35 6.92 10.97 -4.64
N PRO A 36 6.91 10.01 -5.58
CA PRO A 36 6.07 10.12 -6.77
C PRO A 36 4.59 10.29 -6.39
N ASP A 37 3.84 11.08 -7.18
CA ASP A 37 2.43 11.43 -6.88
C ASP A 37 1.54 10.21 -6.67
N GLU A 38 1.77 9.13 -7.42
CA GLU A 38 1.07 7.85 -7.30
C GLU A 38 1.28 7.20 -5.93
N VAL A 39 2.50 7.23 -5.40
CA VAL A 39 2.86 6.68 -4.09
C VAL A 39 2.30 7.58 -2.99
N LEU A 40 2.40 8.90 -3.16
CA LEU A 40 1.87 9.86 -2.19
C LEU A 40 0.34 9.75 -2.06
N SER A 41 -0.36 9.62 -3.17
CA SER A 41 -1.82 9.46 -3.20
C SER A 41 -2.24 8.14 -2.55
N GLY A 42 -1.52 7.04 -2.84
CA GLY A 42 -1.73 5.75 -2.19
C GLY A 42 -1.50 5.82 -0.68
N ALA A 43 -0.39 6.42 -0.24
CA ALA A 43 -0.06 6.60 1.16
C ALA A 43 -1.13 7.42 1.91
N ALA A 44 -1.65 8.47 1.28
CA ALA A 44 -2.73 9.28 1.85
C ALA A 44 -4.03 8.46 2.02
N GLY A 45 -4.32 7.54 1.10
CA GLY A 45 -5.46 6.62 1.20
C GLY A 45 -5.31 5.58 2.32
N LEU A 46 -4.08 5.16 2.60
CA LEU A 46 -3.78 4.15 3.63
C LEU A 46 -3.73 4.71 5.05
N ALA A 47 -3.60 6.04 5.21
CA ALA A 47 -3.37 6.67 6.51
C ALA A 47 -4.43 6.35 7.59
N ALA A 48 -5.66 6.03 7.19
CA ALA A 48 -6.73 5.65 8.11
C ALA A 48 -6.81 4.13 8.37
N ALA A 49 -6.24 3.31 7.48
CA ALA A 49 -6.33 1.85 7.52
C ALA A 49 -5.05 1.18 8.04
N VAL A 50 -3.96 1.94 8.17
CA VAL A 50 -2.65 1.46 8.60
C VAL A 50 -2.22 2.18 9.88
N THR A 51 -1.84 1.39 10.87
CA THR A 51 -1.20 1.86 12.11
C THR A 51 0.27 1.46 12.12
N CYS A 52 1.07 2.03 13.01
CA CYS A 52 2.49 1.71 13.12
C CYS A 52 2.86 1.39 14.57
N ASP A 53 3.58 0.29 14.76
CA ASP A 53 4.37 0.06 15.97
C ASP A 53 5.74 0.71 15.78
N THR A 54 5.92 1.88 16.42
CA THR A 54 7.16 2.66 16.34
C THR A 54 8.26 2.16 17.29
N SER A 55 7.97 1.16 18.14
CA SER A 55 8.98 0.57 19.03
C SER A 55 9.92 -0.39 18.28
N ARG A 56 9.58 -0.75 17.04
CA ARG A 56 10.34 -1.64 16.18
C ARG A 56 10.36 -1.13 14.74
N THR A 57 11.38 -1.52 14.00
CA THR A 57 11.53 -1.21 12.58
C THR A 57 11.69 -2.50 11.78
N THR A 58 11.42 -2.41 10.48
CA THR A 58 11.51 -3.52 9.53
C THR A 58 12.56 -3.20 8.46
N ILE A 59 12.16 -3.09 7.19
CA ILE A 59 13.07 -2.76 6.09
C ILE A 59 13.35 -1.25 6.06
N ASP A 60 14.60 -0.87 5.84
CA ASP A 60 15.06 0.52 5.66
C ASP A 60 14.56 1.52 6.73
N GLY A 61 14.44 1.05 7.98
CA GLY A 61 14.06 1.88 9.11
C GLY A 61 12.56 2.23 9.17
N VAL A 62 11.73 1.64 8.32
CA VAL A 62 10.27 1.82 8.36
C VAL A 62 9.70 1.14 9.61
N PRO A 63 8.83 1.81 10.40
CA PRO A 63 8.12 1.20 11.51
C PRO A 63 7.37 -0.06 11.09
N ASP A 64 7.14 -0.99 12.01
CA ASP A 64 6.31 -2.14 11.69
C ASP A 64 4.85 -1.69 11.52
N VAL A 65 4.35 -1.75 10.30
CA VAL A 65 3.00 -1.30 9.95
C VAL A 65 1.99 -2.41 10.15
N ASN A 66 0.78 -2.07 10.57
CA ASN A 66 -0.32 -3.02 10.74
C ASN A 66 -1.57 -2.56 10.01
N SER A 67 -2.19 -3.47 9.27
CA SER A 67 -3.53 -3.28 8.69
C SER A 67 -4.43 -4.43 9.13
N ASN A 68 -5.46 -4.10 9.92
CA ASN A 68 -6.48 -5.04 10.40
C ASN A 68 -5.92 -6.35 10.98
N GLY A 69 -4.86 -6.26 11.80
CA GLY A 69 -4.25 -7.42 12.47
C GLY A 69 -3.09 -8.06 11.71
N VAL A 70 -2.87 -7.72 10.43
CA VAL A 70 -1.68 -8.13 9.67
C VAL A 70 -0.57 -7.13 9.89
N SER A 71 0.55 -7.53 10.50
CA SER A 71 1.76 -6.70 10.59
C SER A 71 2.71 -7.00 9.43
N PHE A 72 3.48 -6.00 8.95
CA PHE A 72 4.49 -6.25 7.93
C PHE A 72 5.53 -7.26 8.41
N SER A 73 5.96 -7.17 9.66
CA SER A 73 6.89 -8.13 10.28
C SER A 73 6.39 -9.59 10.20
N SER A 74 5.08 -9.83 10.21
CA SER A 74 4.52 -11.19 10.11
C SER A 74 4.60 -11.79 8.70
N ILE A 75 4.83 -10.93 7.69
CA ILE A 75 4.90 -11.30 6.27
C ILE A 75 6.11 -10.63 5.59
N ASN A 76 7.20 -10.46 6.34
CA ASN A 76 8.41 -9.80 5.85
C ASN A 76 9.28 -10.78 5.06
N PHE A 77 9.26 -10.68 3.73
CA PHE A 77 10.05 -11.54 2.85
C PHE A 77 11.55 -11.52 3.18
N ALA A 78 12.08 -10.39 3.67
CA ALA A 78 13.51 -10.22 3.95
C ALA A 78 13.99 -11.07 5.13
N GLU A 79 13.09 -11.52 6.00
CA GLU A 79 13.39 -12.39 7.15
C GLU A 79 13.15 -13.88 6.85
N SER A 80 12.60 -14.22 5.68
CA SER A 80 12.18 -15.59 5.35
C SER A 80 13.33 -16.52 4.91
N GLY A 81 14.45 -15.96 4.45
CA GLY A 81 15.53 -16.71 3.79
C GLY A 81 15.18 -17.20 2.38
N GLN A 82 13.96 -16.93 1.87
CA GLN A 82 13.54 -17.24 0.52
C GLN A 82 13.84 -16.08 -0.44
N SER A 83 13.84 -16.34 -1.74
CA SER A 83 13.79 -15.26 -2.73
C SER A 83 12.43 -14.55 -2.68
N PRO A 84 12.35 -13.27 -3.10
CA PRO A 84 11.09 -12.53 -3.06
C PRO A 84 9.92 -13.23 -3.77
N LEU A 85 10.14 -13.89 -4.92
CA LEU A 85 9.06 -14.61 -5.60
C LEU A 85 8.69 -15.93 -4.91
N ALA A 86 9.69 -16.70 -4.44
CA ALA A 86 9.43 -17.93 -3.70
C ALA A 86 8.61 -17.66 -2.44
N PHE A 87 9.01 -16.63 -1.67
CA PHE A 87 8.25 -16.17 -0.51
C PHE A 87 6.82 -15.80 -0.89
N ALA A 88 6.61 -15.05 -1.96
CA ALA A 88 5.29 -14.60 -2.35
C ALA A 88 4.36 -15.76 -2.75
N LEU A 89 4.89 -16.75 -3.49
CA LEU A 89 4.16 -17.95 -3.89
C LEU A 89 3.72 -18.79 -2.68
N ASP A 90 4.57 -18.90 -1.65
CA ASP A 90 4.30 -19.63 -0.41
C ASP A 90 3.35 -18.86 0.53
N GLN A 91 3.71 -17.62 0.86
CA GLN A 91 3.01 -16.80 1.85
C GLN A 91 1.62 -16.34 1.40
N PHE A 92 1.44 -16.06 0.11
CA PHE A 92 0.20 -15.51 -0.47
C PHE A 92 -0.50 -16.51 -1.38
N ALA A 93 -0.38 -17.79 -1.05
CA ALA A 93 -1.08 -18.86 -1.75
C ALA A 93 -2.61 -18.73 -1.57
N THR A 94 -3.35 -19.02 -2.64
CA THR A 94 -4.82 -19.09 -2.67
C THR A 94 -5.30 -20.54 -2.54
N SER A 95 -6.48 -20.75 -1.97
CA SER A 95 -7.19 -22.04 -2.01
C SER A 95 -8.14 -22.17 -3.20
N SER A 96 -8.59 -23.39 -3.53
CA SER A 96 -9.70 -23.62 -4.47
C SER A 96 -10.98 -24.01 -3.70
N PRO A 97 -12.17 -23.50 -4.06
CA PRO A 97 -12.44 -22.58 -5.18
C PRO A 97 -11.79 -21.20 -5.02
N LEU A 98 -11.21 -20.66 -6.10
CA LEU A 98 -10.53 -19.36 -6.03
C LEU A 98 -11.45 -18.23 -5.55
N ALA A 99 -12.73 -18.28 -5.93
CA ALA A 99 -13.75 -17.30 -5.53
C ALA A 99 -14.01 -17.25 -4.00
N ASP A 100 -13.68 -18.30 -3.26
CA ASP A 100 -13.91 -18.40 -1.81
C ASP A 100 -12.79 -17.76 -0.97
N ASN A 101 -11.70 -17.32 -1.60
CA ASN A 101 -10.63 -16.64 -0.89
C ASN A 101 -11.07 -15.25 -0.38
N ASP A 102 -10.65 -14.90 0.82
CA ASP A 102 -10.95 -13.60 1.43
C ASP A 102 -10.12 -12.48 0.79
N VAL A 103 -10.69 -11.80 -0.20
CA VAL A 103 -10.04 -10.66 -0.87
C VAL A 103 -9.64 -9.54 0.10
N ASN A 104 -10.36 -9.37 1.23
CA ASN A 104 -10.01 -8.35 2.22
C ASN A 104 -8.74 -8.72 2.99
N LYS A 105 -8.51 -10.01 3.26
CA LYS A 105 -7.24 -10.48 3.82
C LYS A 105 -6.07 -10.09 2.91
N PHE A 106 -6.14 -10.43 1.62
CA PHE A 106 -5.11 -10.06 0.64
C PHE A 106 -4.95 -8.54 0.51
N GLN A 107 -6.04 -7.77 0.59
CA GLN A 107 -5.96 -6.31 0.59
C GLN A 107 -5.24 -5.76 1.83
N ASN A 108 -5.46 -6.34 3.00
CA ASN A 108 -4.76 -5.92 4.23
C ASN A 108 -3.25 -6.27 4.17
N GLU A 109 -2.90 -7.42 3.60
CA GLU A 109 -1.51 -7.80 3.30
C GLU A 109 -0.89 -6.82 2.28
N LEU A 110 -1.62 -6.44 1.24
CA LEU A 110 -1.17 -5.44 0.28
C LEU A 110 -1.01 -4.05 0.93
N ASN A 111 -1.90 -3.66 1.82
CA ASN A 111 -1.84 -2.37 2.51
C ASN A 111 -0.53 -2.19 3.29
N VAL A 112 -0.10 -3.23 4.02
CA VAL A 112 1.17 -3.17 4.74
C VAL A 112 2.36 -3.11 3.79
N TYR A 113 2.32 -3.80 2.65
CA TYR A 113 3.35 -3.71 1.61
C TYR A 113 3.43 -2.32 0.95
N LEU A 114 2.28 -1.70 0.67
CA LEU A 114 2.21 -0.35 0.10
C LEU A 114 2.66 0.73 1.09
N ALA A 115 2.26 0.61 2.35
CA ALA A 115 2.70 1.51 3.41
C ALA A 115 4.22 1.41 3.62
N THR A 116 4.76 0.19 3.66
CA THR A 116 6.20 -0.04 3.77
C THR A 116 6.95 0.50 2.55
N GLU A 117 6.44 0.31 1.32
CA GLU A 117 7.06 0.90 0.11
C GLU A 117 7.13 2.43 0.21
N ALA A 118 6.05 3.08 0.64
CA ALA A 118 6.04 4.54 0.78
C ALA A 118 7.08 5.01 1.81
N GLY A 119 7.24 4.28 2.92
CA GLY A 119 8.28 4.52 3.91
C GLY A 119 9.69 4.34 3.36
N ILE A 120 9.96 3.21 2.70
CA ILE A 120 11.27 2.92 2.06
C ILE A 120 11.65 4.05 1.10
N ARG A 121 10.72 4.47 0.25
CA ARG A 121 10.96 5.54 -0.73
C ARG A 121 11.25 6.87 -0.05
N ALA A 122 10.50 7.24 0.98
CA ALA A 122 10.72 8.48 1.72
C ALA A 122 12.06 8.49 2.47
N ALA A 123 12.60 7.31 2.81
CA ALA A 123 13.93 7.14 3.38
C ALA A 123 15.05 7.06 2.34
N GLY A 124 14.74 7.07 1.03
CA GLY A 124 15.73 6.88 -0.04
C GLY A 124 16.25 5.44 -0.17
N GLY A 125 15.50 4.46 0.37
CA GLY A 125 15.87 3.04 0.40
C GLY A 125 15.63 2.30 -0.92
N ASN A 126 16.03 1.02 -0.94
CA ASN A 126 15.94 0.17 -2.13
C ASN A 126 14.62 -0.63 -2.16
N LEU A 127 14.03 -0.77 -3.34
CA LEU A 127 12.67 -1.31 -3.50
C LEU A 127 12.64 -2.82 -3.76
N ALA A 128 13.33 -3.60 -2.93
CA ALA A 128 13.30 -5.06 -2.99
C ALA A 128 11.88 -5.63 -2.72
N ILE A 129 11.02 -4.84 -2.08
CA ILE A 129 9.61 -5.15 -1.77
C ILE A 129 8.68 -5.28 -3.00
N LYS A 130 9.16 -4.94 -4.20
CA LYS A 130 8.31 -4.87 -5.40
C LYS A 130 7.67 -6.20 -5.78
N VAL A 131 8.43 -7.30 -5.75
CA VAL A 131 7.93 -8.61 -6.23
C VAL A 131 6.75 -9.10 -5.38
N PRO A 132 6.85 -9.22 -4.04
CA PRO A 132 5.71 -9.70 -3.26
C PRO A 132 4.53 -8.73 -3.30
N LYS A 133 4.77 -7.42 -3.39
CA LYS A 133 3.71 -6.42 -3.60
C LYS A 133 2.94 -6.65 -4.90
N PHE A 134 3.63 -6.78 -6.03
CA PHE A 134 2.96 -7.03 -7.32
C PHE A 134 2.28 -8.40 -7.35
N PHE A 135 2.84 -9.39 -6.65
CA PHE A 135 2.21 -10.70 -6.52
C PHE A 135 0.89 -10.63 -5.74
N LEU A 136 0.83 -9.87 -4.64
CA LEU A 136 -0.43 -9.60 -3.93
C LEU A 136 -1.46 -8.91 -4.83
N GLN A 137 -1.06 -7.91 -5.62
CA GLN A 137 -1.94 -7.24 -6.58
C GLN A 137 -2.47 -8.23 -7.64
N PHE A 138 -1.62 -9.14 -8.11
CA PHE A 138 -1.99 -10.22 -9.02
C PHE A 138 -2.99 -11.18 -8.40
N GLN A 139 -2.77 -11.62 -7.15
CA GLN A 139 -3.70 -12.51 -6.45
C GLN A 139 -5.07 -11.84 -6.22
N ILE A 140 -5.09 -10.57 -5.81
CA ILE A 140 -6.34 -9.80 -5.65
C ILE A 140 -7.10 -9.74 -6.99
N ALA A 141 -6.43 -9.43 -8.09
CA ALA A 141 -7.06 -9.39 -9.41
C ALA A 141 -7.65 -10.76 -9.81
N ARG A 142 -6.93 -11.85 -9.53
CA ARG A 142 -7.40 -13.22 -9.79
C ARG A 142 -8.64 -13.56 -8.97
N ILE A 143 -8.60 -13.29 -7.67
CA ILE A 143 -9.74 -13.54 -6.75
C ILE A 143 -10.95 -12.73 -7.19
N GLN A 144 -10.78 -11.44 -7.49
CA GLN A 144 -11.86 -10.57 -7.96
C GLN A 144 -12.45 -11.06 -9.28
N GLN A 145 -11.61 -11.53 -10.21
CA GLN A 145 -12.08 -12.13 -11.46
C GLN A 145 -12.91 -13.39 -11.22
N ALA A 146 -12.46 -14.28 -10.34
CA ALA A 146 -13.22 -15.48 -9.95
C ALA A 146 -14.54 -15.16 -9.23
N GLN A 147 -14.59 -14.06 -8.49
CA GLN A 147 -15.80 -13.55 -7.82
C GLN A 147 -16.75 -12.79 -8.77
N GLY A 148 -16.39 -12.61 -10.05
CA GLY A 148 -17.17 -11.83 -11.01
C GLY A 148 -17.08 -10.31 -10.81
N ALA A 149 -16.11 -9.82 -10.03
CA ALA A 149 -15.86 -8.42 -9.71
C ALA A 149 -14.66 -7.85 -10.51
N VAL A 150 -14.58 -8.17 -11.80
CA VAL A 150 -13.46 -7.77 -12.68
C VAL A 150 -13.34 -6.25 -12.75
N SER A 151 -12.11 -5.73 -12.59
CA SER A 151 -11.81 -4.30 -12.77
C SER A 151 -11.60 -3.95 -14.25
N ASP A 152 -12.18 -2.84 -14.69
CA ASP A 152 -11.95 -2.23 -16.01
C ASP A 152 -10.79 -1.22 -16.01
N ILE A 153 -10.19 -0.96 -14.84
CA ILE A 153 -9.09 -0.02 -14.69
C ILE A 153 -7.82 -0.64 -15.30
N PRO A 154 -7.17 -0.01 -16.30
CA PRO A 154 -6.04 -0.57 -17.06
C PRO A 154 -4.76 -0.95 -16.27
N GLY A 155 -4.77 -0.86 -14.95
CA GLY A 155 -3.68 -1.29 -14.07
C GLY A 155 -4.12 -2.30 -13.00
N MET A 156 -5.35 -2.83 -13.06
CA MET A 156 -5.89 -3.72 -12.03
C MET A 156 -6.32 -5.10 -12.58
N THR A 157 -6.09 -5.35 -13.87
CA THR A 157 -6.42 -6.64 -14.50
C THR A 157 -5.40 -7.72 -14.12
N VAL A 158 -5.81 -8.99 -14.20
CA VAL A 158 -4.92 -10.15 -13.98
C VAL A 158 -3.71 -10.08 -14.90
N ASP A 159 -3.91 -9.84 -16.19
CA ASP A 159 -2.83 -9.76 -17.19
C ASP A 159 -1.83 -8.64 -16.90
N HIS A 160 -2.33 -7.45 -16.53
CA HIS A 160 -1.44 -6.34 -16.19
C HIS A 160 -0.60 -6.69 -14.97
N GLN A 161 -1.22 -7.24 -13.93
CA GLN A 161 -0.49 -7.57 -12.70
C GLN A 161 0.47 -8.75 -12.90
N LEU A 162 0.13 -9.74 -13.74
CA LEU A 162 1.06 -10.79 -14.17
C LEU A 162 2.31 -10.19 -14.81
N GLU A 163 2.15 -9.27 -15.77
CA GLU A 163 3.29 -8.60 -16.41
C GLU A 163 4.18 -7.89 -15.37
N LYS A 164 3.56 -7.23 -14.39
CA LYS A 164 4.28 -6.56 -13.30
C LYS A 164 5.07 -7.56 -12.46
N VAL A 165 4.50 -8.72 -12.11
CA VAL A 165 5.21 -9.77 -11.37
C VAL A 165 6.42 -10.24 -12.18
N LEU A 166 6.20 -10.73 -13.41
CA LEU A 166 7.25 -11.32 -14.25
C LEU A 166 8.39 -10.32 -14.54
N LYS A 167 8.05 -9.05 -14.81
CA LYS A 167 9.04 -8.01 -15.05
C LYS A 167 9.95 -7.75 -13.85
N ASN A 168 9.40 -7.75 -12.63
CA ASN A 168 10.18 -7.49 -11.42
C ASN A 168 10.87 -8.74 -10.88
N ALA A 169 10.39 -9.93 -11.27
CA ALA A 169 10.94 -11.22 -10.90
C ALA A 169 11.87 -11.82 -11.97
N ALA A 170 12.28 -11.07 -13.00
CA ALA A 170 13.01 -11.60 -14.16
C ALA A 170 14.34 -12.33 -13.85
N GLY A 171 14.91 -12.14 -12.64
CA GLY A 171 16.10 -12.84 -12.17
C GLY A 171 15.84 -14.03 -11.26
N GLU A 172 14.57 -14.38 -11.02
CA GLU A 172 14.14 -15.52 -10.19
C GLU A 172 14.26 -16.84 -10.96
N ASP A 173 14.16 -17.96 -10.24
CA ASP A 173 14.16 -19.29 -10.82
C ASP A 173 13.00 -19.48 -11.83
N GLN A 174 13.30 -20.11 -12.97
CA GLN A 174 12.33 -20.30 -14.04
C GLN A 174 11.10 -21.11 -13.59
N GLY A 175 11.29 -22.09 -12.72
CA GLY A 175 10.18 -22.89 -12.19
C GLY A 175 9.23 -22.07 -11.30
N LEU A 176 9.70 -21.00 -10.67
CA LEU A 176 8.84 -20.05 -9.96
C LEU A 176 8.07 -19.17 -10.95
N LEU A 177 8.72 -18.69 -12.01
CA LEU A 177 8.06 -17.90 -13.06
C LEU A 177 6.97 -18.70 -13.77
N ASP A 178 7.21 -19.98 -14.03
CA ASP A 178 6.24 -20.88 -14.64
C ASP A 178 5.01 -21.07 -13.74
N GLN A 179 5.21 -21.20 -12.42
CA GLN A 179 4.10 -21.25 -11.46
C GLN A 179 3.24 -19.98 -11.49
N VAL A 180 3.83 -18.79 -11.61
CA VAL A 180 3.05 -17.54 -11.73
C VAL A 180 2.23 -17.52 -13.00
N ASN A 181 2.80 -17.96 -14.13
CA ASN A 181 2.07 -18.06 -15.40
C ASN A 181 0.91 -19.06 -15.30
N GLU A 182 1.12 -20.19 -14.63
CA GLU A 182 0.08 -21.19 -14.41
C GLU A 182 -1.08 -20.64 -13.56
N LEU A 183 -0.79 -19.86 -12.52
CA LEU A 183 -1.82 -19.21 -11.71
C LEU A 183 -2.70 -18.26 -12.54
N ALA A 184 -2.15 -17.57 -13.54
CA ALA A 184 -2.91 -16.62 -14.35
C ALA A 184 -4.01 -17.29 -15.18
N VAL A 185 -3.79 -18.53 -15.61
CA VAL A 185 -4.76 -19.31 -16.41
C VAL A 185 -5.67 -20.18 -15.56
N ASN A 186 -5.19 -20.65 -14.40
CA ASN A 186 -5.97 -21.46 -13.47
C ASN A 186 -6.75 -20.56 -12.50
N LEU A 187 -8.01 -20.28 -12.83
CA LEU A 187 -8.91 -19.46 -11.99
C LEU A 187 -9.89 -20.30 -11.15
N ASN A 188 -9.69 -21.62 -11.13
CA ASN A 188 -10.49 -22.55 -10.33
C ASN A 188 -10.04 -22.57 -8.87
#